data_AF-A0A1Q6HRH3-F1
#
_entry.id   AF-A0A1Q6HRH3-F1
#
_cell.length_a   1.000
_cell.length_b   1.000
_cell.length_c   1.000
_cell.angle_alpha   90.00
_cell.angle_beta   90.00
_cell.angle_gamma   90.00
#
_symmetry.space_group_name_H-M   'P 1'
#
loop_
_entity.id
_entity.type
_entity.pdbx_description
1 polymer ?
#
loop_
_entity_poly.entity_id
_entity_poly.type
_entity_poly.pdbx_seq_one_letter_code
_entity_poly.pdbx_strand_id
1 'polypeptide(L)'
;MKQTVKEAAKGFAESVIDSFGRSGVPSGVSDIKEMIALGFENGSEWRINSVWHKTKDEVPQAHGEYKNEHYPQIPCLVYGKISTGTGYGVRYWNVTEQCWDDEECDDYECSKDAIEEWAYLDDLIPNKKQ
;
A
#
# COMPACT_ATOMS: atom_id res chain seq x y z
N MET A 1 16.05 -2.56 3.71
CA MET A 1 15.64 -3.68 2.84
C MET A 1 14.16 -3.92 3.15
N LYS A 2 13.23 -3.70 2.21
CA LYS A 2 11.80 -3.95 2.46
C LYS A 2 11.61 -5.46 2.67
N GLN A 3 10.95 -5.86 3.76
CA GLN A 3 10.65 -7.26 4.03
C GLN A 3 9.76 -7.80 2.91
N THR A 4 10.07 -8.99 2.40
CA THR A 4 9.25 -9.61 1.36
C THR A 4 7.92 -10.11 1.96
N VAL A 5 6.87 -10.20 1.13
CA VAL A 5 5.57 -10.77 1.55
C VAL A 5 5.74 -12.16 2.17
N LYS A 6 6.68 -12.96 1.64
CA LYS A 6 7.00 -14.29 2.15
C LYS A 6 7.60 -14.25 3.56
N GLU A 7 8.49 -13.32 3.84
CA GLU A 7 9.12 -13.17 5.16
C GLU A 7 8.11 -12.65 6.19
N ALA A 8 7.25 -11.70 5.81
CA ALA A 8 6.18 -11.20 6.67
C ALA A 8 5.18 -12.33 7.00
N ALA A 9 4.75 -13.09 5.98
CA ALA A 9 3.86 -14.22 6.17
C ALA A 9 4.45 -15.31 7.08
N LYS A 10 5.75 -15.60 6.96
CA LYS A 10 6.44 -16.57 7.83
C LYS A 10 6.52 -16.09 9.28
N GLY A 11 7.00 -14.87 9.52
CA GLY A 11 7.11 -14.34 10.88
C GLY A 11 5.75 -14.24 11.57
N PHE A 12 4.70 -13.92 10.80
CA PHE A 12 3.35 -13.92 11.35
C PHE A 12 2.85 -15.33 11.68
N ALA A 13 3.03 -16.31 10.78
CA ALA A 13 2.67 -17.69 11.06
C ALA A 13 3.35 -18.22 12.33
N GLU A 14 4.64 -17.93 12.52
CA GLU A 14 5.38 -18.24 13.75
C GLU A 14 4.74 -17.59 14.98
N SER A 15 4.40 -16.29 14.92
CA SER A 15 3.76 -15.60 16.06
C SER A 15 2.39 -16.19 16.45
N VAL A 16 1.59 -16.63 15.47
CA VAL A 16 0.29 -17.24 15.72
C VAL A 16 0.47 -18.63 16.32
N ILE A 17 1.39 -19.43 15.79
CA ILE A 17 1.77 -20.75 16.32
C ILE A 17 2.18 -20.61 17.80
N ASP A 18 3.08 -19.68 18.12
CA ASP A 18 3.57 -19.43 19.47
C ASP A 18 2.48 -18.98 20.45
N SER A 19 1.41 -18.37 19.95
CA SER A 19 0.27 -17.93 20.78
C SER A 19 -0.59 -19.08 21.33
N PHE A 20 -0.52 -20.28 20.74
CA PHE A 20 -1.27 -21.44 21.24
C PHE A 20 -0.59 -22.04 22.49
N GLY A 21 -1.23 -21.89 23.65
CA GLY A 21 -0.71 -22.25 24.98
C GLY A 21 -0.37 -23.73 25.26
N ARG A 22 -0.45 -24.63 24.26
CA ARG A 22 0.08 -26.01 24.31
C ARG A 22 1.27 -26.14 23.37
N SER A 23 2.45 -25.76 23.84
CA SER A 23 3.73 -26.00 23.16
C SER A 23 3.84 -25.41 21.74
N GLY A 24 2.97 -24.45 21.38
CA GLY A 24 2.88 -23.88 20.04
C GLY A 24 2.34 -24.82 18.97
N VAL A 25 1.78 -26.00 19.29
CA VAL A 25 1.29 -26.95 18.27
C VAL A 25 -0.23 -27.03 18.31
N PRO A 26 -0.94 -26.53 17.28
CA PRO A 26 -2.38 -26.74 17.12
C PRO A 26 -2.70 -28.24 17.19
N SER A 27 -3.47 -28.66 18.19
CA SER A 27 -3.66 -30.09 18.51
C SER A 27 -5.00 -30.65 18.04
N GLY A 28 -5.91 -29.76 17.62
CA GLY A 28 -7.21 -30.11 17.05
C GLY A 28 -7.52 -29.39 15.74
N VAL A 29 -8.48 -29.93 14.98
CA VAL A 29 -8.99 -29.31 13.75
C VAL A 29 -9.55 -27.90 14.00
N SER A 30 -10.08 -27.62 15.19
CA SER A 30 -10.55 -26.29 15.58
C SER A 30 -9.40 -25.29 15.66
N ASP A 31 -8.35 -25.64 16.41
CA ASP A 31 -7.14 -24.81 16.57
C ASP A 31 -6.50 -24.49 15.21
N ILE A 32 -6.44 -25.47 14.31
CA ILE A 32 -5.91 -25.29 12.95
C ILE A 32 -6.78 -24.32 12.14
N LYS A 33 -8.11 -24.43 12.22
CA LYS A 33 -9.02 -23.51 11.51
C LYS A 33 -8.87 -22.08 12.01
N GLU A 34 -8.78 -21.90 13.32
CA GLU A 34 -8.59 -20.60 13.95
C GLU A 34 -7.24 -19.98 13.56
N MET A 35 -6.17 -20.78 13.59
CA MET A 35 -4.84 -20.36 13.12
C MET A 35 -4.86 -19.86 11.68
N ILE A 36 -5.55 -20.56 10.78
CA ILE A 36 -5.66 -20.17 9.37
C ILE A 36 -6.48 -18.88 9.22
N ALA A 37 -7.57 -18.74 9.98
CA ALA A 37 -8.41 -17.55 9.94
C ALA A 37 -7.65 -16.30 10.41
N LEU A 38 -6.99 -16.37 11.57
CA LEU A 38 -6.11 -15.31 12.08
C LEU A 38 -4.95 -15.04 11.11
N GLY A 39 -4.38 -16.11 10.56
CA GLY A 39 -3.47 -16.16 9.42
C GLY A 39 -3.84 -15.15 8.32
N PHE A 40 -5.05 -15.33 7.81
CA PHE A 40 -5.58 -14.59 6.69
C PHE A 40 -5.99 -13.15 7.05
N GLU A 41 -6.66 -12.95 8.19
CA GLU A 41 -7.12 -11.63 8.65
C GLU A 41 -5.96 -10.67 8.80
N ASN A 42 -4.98 -11.03 9.62
CA ASN A 42 -3.82 -10.18 9.89
C ASN A 42 -2.90 -10.05 8.67
N GLY A 43 -2.78 -11.10 7.86
CA GLY A 43 -2.05 -11.04 6.59
C GLY A 43 -2.67 -10.04 5.61
N SER A 44 -4.00 -10.00 5.55
CA SER A 44 -4.75 -9.05 4.71
C SER A 44 -4.61 -7.62 5.23
N GLU A 45 -4.73 -7.42 6.55
CA GLU A 45 -4.54 -6.12 7.21
C GLU A 45 -3.11 -5.59 7.00
N TRP A 46 -2.10 -6.43 7.23
CA TRP A 46 -0.71 -6.05 6.99
C TRP A 46 -0.49 -5.67 5.53
N ARG A 47 -1.01 -6.46 4.58
CA ARG A 47 -0.79 -6.25 3.16
C ARG A 47 -1.33 -4.90 2.68
N ILE A 48 -2.54 -4.52 3.09
CA ILE A 48 -3.13 -3.25 2.68
C ILE A 48 -2.45 -2.06 3.37
N ASN A 49 -2.05 -2.19 4.63
CA ASN A 49 -1.39 -1.11 5.37
C ASN A 49 0.08 -0.91 4.97
N SER A 50 0.75 -1.96 4.47
CA SER A 50 2.18 -1.92 4.11
C SER A 50 2.54 -1.11 2.86
N VAL A 51 1.55 -0.73 2.05
CA VAL A 51 1.76 -0.02 0.76
C VAL A 51 1.50 1.47 0.84
N TRP A 52 0.99 1.96 1.97
CA TRP A 52 0.76 3.38 2.17
C TRP A 52 2.05 4.07 2.62
N HIS A 53 2.30 5.21 2.00
CA HIS A 53 3.44 6.08 2.21
C HIS A 53 2.91 7.44 2.69
N LYS A 54 3.64 8.08 3.62
CA LYS A 54 3.28 9.42 4.08
C LYS A 54 3.98 10.45 3.21
N THR A 55 3.24 11.39 2.63
CA THR A 55 3.78 12.42 1.71
C THR A 55 4.90 13.26 2.34
N LYS A 56 4.80 13.48 3.66
CA LYS A 56 5.82 14.19 4.45
C LYS A 56 7.16 13.45 4.55
N ASP A 57 7.13 12.12 4.42
CA ASP A 57 8.30 11.25 4.62
C ASP A 57 8.92 10.89 3.25
N GLU A 58 8.09 10.62 2.24
CA GLU A 58 8.52 10.33 0.87
C GLU A 58 7.45 10.66 -0.18
N VAL A 59 7.88 10.80 -1.44
CA VAL A 59 7.01 11.08 -2.60
C VAL A 59 7.20 10.03 -3.69
N PRO A 60 6.19 9.82 -4.57
CA PRO A 60 6.30 8.86 -5.66
C PRO A 60 7.51 9.12 -6.56
N GLN A 61 8.12 8.03 -7.05
CA GLN A 61 9.27 8.06 -7.94
C GLN A 61 8.94 7.36 -9.25
N ALA A 62 9.49 7.89 -10.34
CA ALA A 62 9.27 7.33 -11.67
C ALA A 62 9.76 5.87 -11.73
N HIS A 63 8.88 4.98 -12.18
CA HIS A 63 9.13 3.55 -12.33
C HIS A 63 8.52 3.04 -13.64
N GLY A 64 8.91 1.85 -14.08
CA GLY A 64 8.36 1.25 -15.31
C GLY A 64 8.44 2.18 -16.53
N GLU A 65 7.30 2.37 -17.19
CA GLU A 65 7.13 3.21 -18.38
C GLU A 65 7.36 4.70 -18.11
N TYR A 66 7.02 5.17 -16.90
CA TYR A 66 7.18 6.57 -16.49
C TYR A 66 8.64 7.04 -16.44
N LYS A 67 9.63 6.14 -16.39
CA LYS A 67 11.06 6.51 -16.34
C LYS A 67 11.55 7.25 -17.59
N ASN A 68 10.89 7.05 -18.73
CA ASN A 68 11.30 7.62 -20.01
C ASN A 68 10.45 8.82 -20.42
N GLU A 69 9.49 9.22 -19.59
CA GLU A 69 8.62 10.36 -19.87
C GLU A 69 9.32 11.68 -19.54
N HIS A 70 9.02 12.72 -20.32
CA HIS A 70 9.58 14.06 -20.09
C HIS A 70 9.00 14.71 -18.82
N TYR A 71 7.72 14.44 -18.55
CA TYR A 71 7.00 14.84 -17.34
C TYR A 71 6.27 13.62 -16.77
N PRO A 72 6.95 12.78 -15.97
CA PRO A 72 6.36 11.57 -15.42
C PRO A 72 5.17 11.90 -14.51
N GLN A 73 3.98 11.43 -14.86
CA GLN A 73 2.75 11.58 -14.08
C GLN A 73 2.32 10.24 -13.50
N ILE A 74 2.66 10.01 -12.24
CA ILE A 74 2.49 8.70 -11.61
C ILE A 74 1.10 8.62 -10.95
N PRO A 75 0.22 7.71 -11.37
CA PRO A 75 -1.07 7.55 -10.73
C PRO A 75 -0.91 6.87 -9.36
N CYS A 76 -1.48 7.49 -8.34
CA CYS A 76 -1.52 6.97 -6.97
C CYS A 76 -2.95 6.98 -6.44
N LEU A 77 -3.27 5.99 -5.61
CA LEU A 77 -4.37 6.15 -4.66
C LEU A 77 -3.86 7.04 -3.53
N VAL A 78 -4.64 8.04 -3.16
CA VAL A 78 -4.27 9.03 -2.14
C VAL A 78 -5.33 9.14 -1.06
N TYR A 79 -4.90 9.59 0.12
CA TYR A 79 -5.76 10.08 1.19
C TYR A 79 -5.33 11.51 1.56
N GLY A 80 -6.29 12.43 1.60
CA GLY A 80 -6.02 13.81 1.98
C GLY A 80 -7.15 14.75 1.57
N LYS A 81 -6.83 16.05 1.49
CA LYS A 81 -7.74 17.08 1.01
C LYS A 81 -7.78 17.07 -0.51
N ILE A 82 -8.88 16.57 -1.06
CA ILE A 82 -9.18 16.53 -2.49
C ILE A 82 -10.34 17.48 -2.82
N SER A 83 -10.69 17.59 -4.10
CA SER A 83 -11.73 18.50 -4.61
C SER A 83 -13.11 18.27 -3.97
N THR A 84 -13.41 17.05 -3.55
CA THR A 84 -14.67 16.66 -2.88
C THR A 84 -14.64 16.79 -1.36
N GLY A 85 -13.54 17.26 -0.77
CA GLY A 85 -13.32 17.31 0.69
C GLY A 85 -12.16 16.42 1.12
N THR A 86 -12.10 16.07 2.40
CA THR A 86 -11.07 15.13 2.91
C THR A 86 -11.52 13.69 2.69
N GLY A 87 -10.70 12.89 2.03
CA GLY A 87 -11.02 11.49 1.76
C GLY A 87 -10.03 10.81 0.82
N TYR A 88 -10.46 9.68 0.27
CA TYR A 88 -9.70 8.90 -0.71
C TYR A 88 -10.00 9.34 -2.14
N GLY A 89 -8.99 9.30 -3.01
CA GLY A 89 -9.14 9.58 -4.43
C GLY A 89 -7.94 9.10 -5.24
N VAL A 90 -8.00 9.25 -6.56
CA VAL A 90 -6.85 9.05 -7.45
C VAL A 90 -6.27 10.42 -7.79
N ARG A 91 -4.94 10.52 -7.73
CA ARG A 91 -4.17 11.71 -8.13
C ARG A 91 -2.92 11.29 -8.87
N TYR A 92 -2.38 12.20 -9.68
CA TYR A 92 -1.18 11.98 -10.46
C TYR A 92 -0.05 12.80 -9.87
N TRP A 93 1.05 12.15 -9.46
CA TRP A 93 2.22 12.85 -8.98
C TRP A 93 3.10 13.25 -10.16
N ASN A 94 3.29 14.55 -10.36
CA ASN A 94 4.26 15.06 -11.30
C ASN A 94 5.65 15.06 -10.65
N VAL A 95 6.52 14.16 -11.11
CA VAL A 95 7.88 14.01 -10.52
C VAL A 95 8.74 15.25 -10.75
N THR A 96 8.57 15.92 -11.89
CA THR A 96 9.37 17.08 -12.28
C THR A 96 8.96 18.31 -11.48
N GLU A 97 7.66 18.61 -11.42
CA GLU A 97 7.11 19.80 -10.77
C GLU A 97 6.88 19.61 -9.26
N GLN A 98 6.93 18.37 -8.77
CA GLN A 98 6.72 18.03 -7.35
C GLN A 98 5.33 18.47 -6.84
N CYS A 99 4.31 18.32 -7.67
CA CYS A 99 2.91 18.64 -7.38
C CYS A 99 1.98 17.45 -7.66
N TRP A 100 0.78 17.51 -7.07
CA TRP A 100 -0.30 16.57 -7.37
C TRP A 100 -1.25 17.16 -8.39
N ASP A 101 -1.54 16.43 -9.45
CA ASP A 101 -2.54 16.76 -10.44
C ASP A 101 -3.79 15.89 -10.25
N ASP A 102 -4.94 16.41 -10.64
CA ASP A 102 -6.19 15.64 -10.67
C ASP A 102 -6.41 14.95 -12.03
N GLU A 103 -7.59 14.34 -12.22
CA GLU A 103 -7.89 13.57 -13.44
C GLU A 103 -8.03 14.43 -14.69
N GLU A 104 -8.22 15.75 -14.55
CA GLU A 104 -8.30 16.66 -15.68
C GLU A 104 -6.89 16.99 -16.21
N CYS A 105 -5.84 16.72 -15.41
CA CYS A 105 -4.46 17.12 -15.66
C CYS A 105 -4.38 18.58 -16.15
N ASP A 106 -5.30 19.41 -15.67
CA ASP A 106 -5.32 20.84 -15.94
C ASP A 106 -4.35 21.53 -14.99
N ASP A 107 -4.04 22.79 -15.29
CA ASP A 107 -3.01 23.57 -14.63
C ASP A 107 -3.29 23.92 -13.16
N TYR A 108 -4.30 23.30 -12.53
CA TYR A 108 -4.63 23.46 -11.12
C TYR A 108 -3.88 22.46 -10.24
N GLU A 109 -2.57 22.71 -10.10
CA GLU A 109 -1.68 21.98 -9.20
C GLU A 109 -2.25 21.95 -7.76
N CYS A 110 -2.60 20.77 -7.27
CA CYS A 110 -2.89 20.59 -5.86
C CYS A 110 -1.58 20.68 -5.06
N SER A 111 -1.60 21.47 -3.99
CA SER A 111 -0.46 21.58 -3.07
C SER A 111 0.01 20.19 -2.64
N LYS A 112 1.33 19.96 -2.66
CA LYS A 112 1.98 18.74 -2.16
C LYS A 112 1.44 18.33 -0.79
N ASP A 113 1.21 19.30 0.09
CA ASP A 113 0.78 19.09 1.48
C ASP A 113 -0.74 18.83 1.60
N ALA A 114 -1.50 18.91 0.51
CA ALA A 114 -2.92 18.54 0.50
C ALA A 114 -3.11 17.02 0.65
N ILE A 115 -2.12 16.21 0.24
CA ILE A 115 -2.16 14.76 0.34
C ILE A 115 -1.36 14.30 1.55
N GLU A 116 -2.00 13.55 2.45
CA GLU A 116 -1.37 13.04 3.66
C GLU A 116 -0.65 11.72 3.39
N GLU A 117 -1.32 10.81 2.70
CA GLU A 117 -0.84 9.46 2.41
C GLU A 117 -1.12 9.06 0.95
N TRP A 118 -0.27 8.21 0.39
CA TRP A 118 -0.37 7.73 -0.98
C TRP A 118 0.11 6.29 -1.12
N ALA A 119 -0.38 5.58 -2.13
CA ALA A 119 0.07 4.24 -2.50
C ALA A 119 0.12 4.11 -4.02
N TYR A 120 1.13 3.43 -4.55
CA TYR A 120 1.17 3.07 -5.97
C TYR A 120 -0.02 2.16 -6.30
N LEU A 121 -0.73 2.45 -7.40
CA LEU A 121 -1.84 1.60 -7.82
C LEU A 121 -1.40 0.17 -8.12
N ASP A 122 -0.20 0.00 -8.65
CA ASP A 122 0.40 -1.32 -8.92
C ASP A 122 0.69 -2.11 -7.64
N ASP A 123 1.00 -1.42 -6.54
CA ASP A 123 1.19 -2.05 -5.23
C ASP A 123 -0.14 -2.46 -4.59
N LEU A 124 -1.30 -2.01 -5.09
CA LEU A 124 -2.61 -2.43 -4.58
C LEU A 124 -3.14 -3.69 -5.28
N ILE A 125 -2.66 -3.98 -6.49
CA ILE A 125 -3.20 -5.04 -7.34
C ILE A 125 -2.16 -6.15 -7.46
N PRO A 126 -2.45 -7.40 -7.05
CA PRO A 126 -1.53 -8.50 -7.28
C PRO A 126 -1.37 -8.71 -8.80
N ASN A 127 -0.18 -8.38 -9.32
CA ASN A 127 0.32 -8.59 -10.70
C ASN A 127 -0.76 -8.82 -11.78
N LYS A 128 -1.07 -7.77 -12.55
CA LYS A 128 -1.96 -7.86 -13.72
C LYS A 128 -1.34 -8.77 -14.81
N LYS A 129 -2.13 -9.76 -15.23
CA LYS A 129 -2.03 -10.64 -16.42
C LYS A 129 -0.65 -11.28 -16.71
N GLN A 130 -0.58 -12.60 -16.54
CA GLN A 130 0.38 -13.44 -17.27
C GLN A 130 0.18 -13.31 -18.78
#